data_AF-A0A941A386-F1
#
_entry.id   AF-A0A941A386-F1
#
_cell.length_a   1.000
_cell.length_b   1.000
_cell.length_c   1.000
_cell.angle_alpha   90.00
_cell.angle_beta   90.00
_cell.angle_gamma   90.00
#
_symmetry.space_group_name_H-M   'P 1'
#
loop_
_entity.id
_entity.type
_entity.pdbx_description
1 polymer ?
#
loop_
_entity_poly.entity_id
_entity_poly.type
_entity_poly.pdbx_seq_one_letter_code
_entity_poly.pdbx_strand_id
1 'polypeptide(L)'
;MSKVKVLFAFSDGLEIDRLVDWGEGGGDLPCHTGIFLNGYIYEALKQGFVKSSENSYDGRRIKILEVDVPNIEEAEAEAEKLLGTPYGWKACLDGGLHDVLGVTVPGDGEKTVDCSESVTRILQAGGLDIFRDFSADNVTPADLLKKLQKLI
;
A
#
# COMPACT_ATOMS: atom_id res chain seq x y z
N MET A 1 4.70 3.07 22.11
CA MET A 1 4.37 2.24 20.94
C MET A 1 2.87 2.23 20.83
N SER A 2 2.37 2.56 19.65
CA SER A 2 0.94 2.64 19.35
C SER A 2 0.62 1.63 18.26
N LYS A 3 -0.58 1.04 18.29
CA LYS A 3 -1.01 0.12 17.24
C LYS A 3 -1.71 0.87 16.12
N VAL A 4 -1.33 0.57 14.89
CA VAL A 4 -2.04 1.00 13.67
C VAL A 4 -2.64 -0.21 12.98
N LYS A 5 -3.72 -0.01 12.24
CA LYS A 5 -4.30 -1.05 11.39
C LYS A 5 -3.85 -0.81 9.96
N VAL A 6 -3.33 -1.84 9.31
CA VAL A 6 -3.01 -1.84 7.88
C VAL A 6 -4.04 -2.71 7.17
N LEU A 7 -4.74 -2.11 6.21
CA LEU A 7 -5.76 -2.73 5.38
C LEU A 7 -5.10 -3.33 4.13
N PHE A 8 -5.55 -4.53 3.78
CA PHE A 8 -5.23 -5.21 2.53
C PHE A 8 -6.54 -5.62 1.88
N ALA A 9 -6.87 -5.04 0.74
CA ALA A 9 -8.05 -5.43 -0.03
C ALA A 9 -7.66 -6.42 -1.12
N PHE A 10 -8.55 -7.38 -1.36
CA PHE A 10 -8.37 -8.42 -2.36
C PHE A 10 -9.33 -8.13 -3.52
N SER A 11 -8.91 -8.51 -4.72
CA SER A 11 -9.75 -8.43 -5.89
C SER A 11 -11.02 -9.28 -5.72
N ASP A 12 -12.17 -8.69 -6.01
CA ASP A 12 -13.43 -9.40 -6.18
C ASP A 12 -13.70 -9.74 -7.67
N GLY A 13 -12.70 -9.56 -8.55
CA GLY A 13 -12.76 -9.88 -9.96
C GLY A 13 -13.25 -8.77 -10.91
N LEU A 14 -13.19 -7.50 -10.49
CA LEU A 14 -13.46 -6.32 -11.33
C LEU A 14 -12.28 -5.99 -12.26
N GLU A 15 -12.52 -5.37 -13.42
CA GLU A 15 -11.59 -5.32 -14.57
C GLU A 15 -10.19 -4.72 -14.30
N ILE A 16 -10.05 -3.78 -13.36
CA ILE A 16 -8.73 -3.24 -12.97
C ILE A 16 -8.03 -4.15 -11.96
N ASP A 17 -8.79 -4.78 -11.06
CA ASP A 17 -8.27 -5.73 -10.09
C ASP A 17 -7.76 -7.01 -10.78
N ARG A 18 -8.34 -7.37 -11.94
CA ARG A 18 -7.89 -8.49 -12.77
C ARG A 18 -6.48 -8.30 -13.35
N LEU A 19 -6.04 -7.07 -13.59
CA LEU A 19 -4.72 -6.82 -14.17
C LEU A 19 -3.62 -6.96 -13.12
N VAL A 20 -3.90 -6.53 -11.88
CA VAL A 20 -3.04 -6.75 -10.70
C VAL A 20 -3.07 -8.21 -10.28
N ASP A 21 -4.25 -8.84 -10.22
CA ASP A 21 -4.41 -10.28 -9.96
C ASP A 21 -3.64 -11.15 -10.96
N TRP A 22 -3.63 -10.77 -12.25
CA TRP A 22 -2.92 -11.54 -13.27
C TRP A 22 -1.39 -11.39 -13.15
N GLY A 23 -0.92 -10.25 -12.66
CA GLY A 23 0.48 -10.02 -12.29
C GLY A 23 0.92 -10.81 -11.06
N GLU A 24 0.05 -10.89 -10.05
CA GLU A 24 0.43 -11.47 -8.75
C GLU A 24 0.12 -12.97 -8.61
N GLY A 25 -0.74 -13.57 -9.44
CA GLY A 25 -0.95 -15.03 -9.47
C GLY A 25 -2.38 -15.52 -9.16
N GLY A 26 -3.39 -14.68 -9.38
CA GLY A 26 -4.80 -14.97 -9.16
C GLY A 26 -5.29 -14.50 -7.79
N GLY A 27 -6.60 -14.25 -7.67
CA GLY A 27 -7.29 -13.49 -6.61
C GLY A 27 -7.21 -13.96 -5.14
N ASP A 28 -6.09 -14.53 -4.73
CA ASP A 28 -5.73 -14.81 -3.33
C ASP A 28 -4.64 -13.87 -2.79
N LEU A 29 -4.17 -12.92 -3.60
CA LEU A 29 -3.24 -11.88 -3.17
C LEU A 29 -3.92 -10.51 -3.08
N PRO A 30 -3.47 -9.65 -2.15
CA PRO A 30 -4.06 -8.34 -2.00
C PRO A 30 -3.68 -7.45 -3.18
N CYS A 31 -4.65 -6.83 -3.84
CA CYS A 31 -4.41 -5.92 -4.96
C CYS A 31 -4.28 -4.45 -4.52
N HIS A 32 -4.60 -4.15 -3.26
CA HIS A 32 -4.59 -2.79 -2.72
C HIS A 32 -4.31 -2.78 -1.23
N THR A 33 -3.73 -1.68 -0.73
CA THR A 33 -3.48 -1.49 0.70
C THR A 33 -3.71 -0.04 1.14
N GLY A 34 -4.02 0.13 2.43
CA GLY A 34 -4.20 1.42 3.08
C GLY A 34 -3.88 1.30 4.57
N ILE A 35 -3.80 2.43 5.25
CA ILE A 35 -3.50 2.47 6.69
C ILE A 35 -4.53 3.31 7.45
N PHE A 36 -5.02 2.78 8.56
CA PHE A 36 -5.94 3.49 9.44
C PHE A 36 -5.16 4.39 10.40
N LEU A 37 -5.40 5.70 10.31
CA LEU A 37 -4.84 6.72 11.18
C LEU A 37 -5.91 7.78 11.47
N ASN A 38 -5.98 8.29 12.70
CA ASN A 38 -6.91 9.37 13.08
C ASN A 38 -8.38 9.19 12.66
N GLY A 39 -8.88 7.95 12.65
CA GLY A 39 -10.27 7.64 12.27
C GLY A 39 -10.56 7.68 10.76
N TYR A 40 -9.52 7.62 9.93
CA TYR A 40 -9.61 7.57 8.47
C TYR A 40 -8.71 6.48 7.90
N ILE A 41 -9.04 6.04 6.68
CA ILE A 41 -8.13 5.21 5.87
C ILE A 41 -7.33 6.16 4.97
N TYR A 42 -6.02 6.15 5.12
CA TYR A 42 -5.09 6.82 4.20
C TYR A 42 -4.67 5.82 3.12
N GLU A 43 -4.93 6.15 1.87
CA GLU A 43 -4.72 5.23 0.75
C GLU A 43 -4.53 5.98 -0.58
N ALA A 44 -3.77 5.37 -1.48
CA ALA A 44 -3.60 5.84 -2.84
C ALA A 44 -4.67 5.20 -3.75
N LEU A 45 -5.59 6.00 -4.27
CA LEU A 45 -6.62 5.56 -5.22
C LEU A 45 -6.38 6.23 -6.58
N LYS A 46 -7.12 5.85 -7.62
CA LYS A 46 -6.99 6.46 -8.97
C LYS A 46 -7.03 7.99 -9.00
N GLN A 47 -7.76 8.61 -8.08
CA GLN A 47 -7.85 10.07 -7.92
C GLN A 47 -6.68 10.70 -7.15
N GLY A 48 -5.71 9.90 -6.68
CA GLY A 48 -4.58 10.31 -5.85
C GLY A 48 -4.64 9.74 -4.43
N PHE A 49 -3.69 10.18 -3.60
CA PHE A 49 -3.65 9.85 -2.18
C PHE A 49 -4.66 10.66 -1.38
N VAL A 50 -5.55 9.97 -0.68
CA VAL A 50 -6.75 10.56 -0.06
C VAL A 50 -7.00 10.02 1.34
N LYS A 51 -7.90 10.69 2.07
CA LYS A 51 -8.55 10.17 3.27
C LYS A 51 -9.91 9.59 2.89
N SER A 52 -10.07 8.30 3.12
CA SER A 52 -11.31 7.57 2.97
C SER A 52 -11.98 7.36 4.31
N SER A 53 -13.30 7.15 4.29
CA SER A 53 -14.07 6.71 5.46
C SER A 53 -13.63 5.31 5.88
N GLU A 54 -13.67 5.00 7.18
CA GLU A 54 -13.38 3.65 7.70
C GLU A 54 -14.32 2.57 7.13
N ASN A 55 -15.51 2.98 6.68
CA ASN A 55 -16.53 2.08 6.12
C ASN A 55 -16.43 1.95 4.59
N SER A 56 -15.42 2.55 3.94
CA SER A 56 -15.26 2.51 2.47
C SER A 56 -15.11 1.08 1.90
N TYR A 57 -14.82 0.10 2.76
CA TYR A 57 -14.59 -1.30 2.41
C TYR A 57 -15.68 -2.26 2.92
N ASP A 58 -16.81 -1.76 3.42
CA ASP A 58 -17.92 -2.60 3.87
C ASP A 58 -18.40 -3.55 2.76
N GLY A 59 -18.46 -4.84 3.07
CA GLY A 59 -18.88 -5.88 2.13
C GLY A 59 -17.81 -6.32 1.12
N ARG A 60 -16.58 -5.80 1.19
CA ARG A 60 -15.45 -6.26 0.36
C ARG A 60 -14.62 -7.32 1.07
N ARG A 61 -13.90 -8.15 0.30
CA ARG A 61 -12.90 -9.07 0.86
C ARG A 61 -11.66 -8.27 1.28
N ILE A 62 -11.48 -8.12 2.59
CA ILE A 62 -10.31 -7.44 3.18
C ILE A 62 -9.63 -8.29 4.25
N LYS A 63 -8.36 -7.98 4.50
CA LYS A 63 -7.58 -8.42 5.66
C LYS A 63 -7.01 -7.19 6.35
N ILE A 64 -7.05 -7.19 7.68
CA ILE A 64 -6.49 -6.12 8.50
C ILE A 64 -5.39 -6.72 9.37
N LEU A 65 -4.22 -6.08 9.40
CA LEU A 65 -3.14 -6.38 10.34
C LEU A 65 -2.99 -5.24 11.34
N GLU A 66 -2.84 -5.57 12.62
CA GLU A 66 -2.44 -4.60 13.64
C GLU A 66 -0.91 -4.62 13.77
N VAL A 67 -0.31 -3.45 13.69
CA VAL A 67 1.15 -3.29 13.69
C VAL A 67 1.56 -2.28 14.74
N ASP A 68 2.57 -2.61 15.54
CA ASP A 68 3.14 -1.68 16.53
C ASP A 68 4.06 -0.67 15.85
N VAL A 69 3.70 0.61 15.94
CA VAL A 69 4.46 1.75 15.42
C VAL A 69 5.13 2.50 16.58
N PRO A 70 6.47 2.65 16.56
CA PRO A 70 7.19 3.39 17.59
C PRO A 70 6.76 4.86 17.73
N ASN A 71 6.60 5.56 16.60
CA ASN A 71 6.26 6.98 16.56
C ASN A 71 5.05 7.23 15.66
N ILE A 72 3.86 7.28 16.26
CA ILE A 72 2.61 7.49 15.52
C ILE A 72 2.51 8.90 14.93
N GLU A 73 3.05 9.91 15.60
CA GLU A 73 2.97 11.32 15.18
C GLU A 73 3.72 11.53 13.86
N GLU A 74 4.89 10.89 13.69
CA GLU A 74 5.64 10.95 12.43
C GLU A 74 4.97 10.16 11.30
N ALA A 75 4.33 9.03 11.61
CA ALA A 75 3.54 8.29 10.63
C ALA A 75 2.35 9.13 10.13
N GLU A 76 1.65 9.80 11.04
CA GLU A 76 0.54 10.71 10.70
C GLU A 76 1.04 11.93 9.91
N ALA A 77 2.15 12.55 10.32
CA ALA A 77 2.73 13.67 9.60
C ALA A 77 3.14 13.31 8.17
N GLU A 78 3.68 12.10 7.94
CA GLU A 78 3.99 11.63 6.59
C GLU A 78 2.71 11.35 5.79
N ALA A 79 1.68 10.76 6.39
CA ALA A 79 0.40 10.54 5.74
C ALA A 79 -0.26 11.86 5.29
N GLU A 80 -0.20 12.91 6.13
CA GLU A 80 -0.72 14.25 5.77
C GLU A 80 0.07 14.88 4.62
N LYS A 81 1.41 14.74 4.60
CA LYS A 81 2.25 15.26 3.51
C LYS A 81 1.91 14.64 2.15
N LEU A 82 1.49 13.37 2.15
CA LEU A 82 1.17 12.64 0.94
C LEU A 82 -0.18 13.04 0.34
N LEU A 83 -1.07 13.70 1.08
CA LEU A 83 -2.43 14.02 0.60
C LEU A 83 -2.41 14.85 -0.68
N GLY A 84 -3.24 14.44 -1.64
CA GLY A 84 -3.34 15.07 -2.96
C GLY A 84 -2.21 14.68 -3.92
N THR A 85 -1.25 13.84 -3.50
CA THR A 85 -0.24 13.29 -4.41
C THR A 85 -0.93 12.44 -5.48
N PRO A 86 -0.69 12.68 -6.78
CA PRO A 86 -1.29 11.90 -7.85
C PRO A 86 -0.95 10.42 -7.79
N TYR A 87 -1.84 9.57 -8.32
CA TYR A 87 -1.67 8.13 -8.31
C TYR A 87 -0.70 7.66 -9.39
N GLY A 88 0.30 6.87 -8.99
CA GLY A 88 1.29 6.28 -9.88
C GLY A 88 0.78 5.00 -10.54
N TRP A 89 -0.15 5.10 -11.49
CA TRP A 89 -0.74 3.91 -12.14
C TRP A 89 0.30 3.01 -12.83
N LYS A 90 1.40 3.62 -13.29
CA LYS A 90 2.48 2.90 -13.96
C LYS A 90 3.33 2.08 -12.99
N ALA A 91 3.56 2.56 -11.76
CA ALA A 91 4.27 1.82 -10.72
C ALA A 91 3.54 0.52 -10.34
N CYS A 92 2.20 0.54 -10.21
CA CYS A 92 1.41 -0.68 -9.99
C CYS A 92 1.49 -1.66 -11.17
N LEU A 93 1.50 -1.15 -12.40
CA LEU A 93 1.63 -1.97 -13.59
C LEU A 93 3.03 -2.59 -13.70
N ASP A 94 4.06 -1.80 -13.38
CA ASP A 94 5.48 -2.18 -13.41
C ASP A 94 5.82 -3.18 -12.30
N GLY A 95 5.26 -3.04 -11.09
CA GLY A 95 5.37 -4.03 -10.01
C GLY A 95 4.74 -5.38 -10.37
N GLY A 96 3.54 -5.35 -10.95
CA GLY A 96 2.91 -6.56 -11.50
C GLY A 96 3.69 -7.18 -12.66
N LEU A 97 4.32 -6.37 -13.52
CA LEU A 97 5.21 -6.87 -14.58
C LEU A 97 6.52 -7.44 -14.03
N HIS A 98 7.09 -6.86 -12.98
CA HIS A 98 8.30 -7.36 -12.33
C HIS A 98 8.07 -8.75 -11.74
N ASP A 99 6.96 -8.97 -11.06
CA ASP A 99 6.62 -10.26 -10.46
C ASP A 99 6.40 -11.37 -11.49
N VAL A 100 5.92 -11.03 -12.70
CA VAL A 100 5.73 -12.00 -13.79
C VAL A 100 6.98 -12.20 -14.65
N LEU A 101 7.73 -11.13 -14.94
CA LEU A 101 8.76 -11.13 -15.99
C LEU A 101 10.18 -10.89 -15.47
N GLY A 102 10.35 -10.56 -14.18
CA GLY A 102 11.64 -10.17 -13.59
C GLY A 102 12.22 -8.89 -14.19
N VAL A 103 11.39 -8.07 -14.83
CA VAL A 103 11.82 -6.83 -15.49
C VAL A 103 11.53 -5.65 -14.59
N THR A 104 12.58 -4.95 -14.18
CA THR A 104 12.48 -3.70 -13.42
C THR A 104 12.37 -2.54 -14.41
N VAL A 105 11.21 -1.87 -14.44
CA VAL A 105 11.04 -0.65 -15.25
C VAL A 105 11.43 0.54 -14.37
N PRO A 106 12.35 1.43 -14.81
CA PRO A 106 12.75 2.57 -14.01
C PRO A 106 11.57 3.53 -13.83
N GLY A 107 11.28 3.85 -12.55
CA GLY A 107 10.25 4.83 -12.17
C GLY A 107 10.47 6.16 -12.89
N ASP A 108 9.38 6.74 -13.38
CA ASP A 108 9.35 7.86 -14.32
C ASP A 108 9.71 9.22 -13.70
N GLY A 109 10.14 9.25 -12.44
CA GLY A 109 10.46 10.50 -11.75
C GLY A 109 9.24 11.41 -11.57
N GLU A 110 8.02 10.90 -11.75
CA GLU A 110 6.80 11.63 -11.41
C GLU A 110 6.62 11.67 -9.89
N LYS A 111 6.10 12.79 -9.39
CA LYS A 111 5.72 12.99 -7.98
C LYS A 111 4.44 12.22 -7.67
N THR A 112 4.39 10.94 -7.99
CA THR A 112 3.25 10.06 -7.79
C THR A 112 3.48 9.18 -6.57
N VAL A 113 2.41 8.55 -6.09
CA VAL A 113 2.49 7.51 -5.07
C VAL A 113 1.50 6.40 -5.37
N ASP A 114 1.87 5.16 -5.09
CA ASP A 114 0.95 4.02 -5.12
C ASP A 114 0.53 3.55 -3.72
N CYS A 115 -0.35 2.55 -3.67
CA CYS A 115 -0.98 2.11 -2.42
C CYS A 115 0.03 1.49 -1.45
N SER A 116 0.94 0.64 -1.91
CA SER A 116 1.93 -0.04 -1.08
C SER A 116 3.17 0.81 -0.79
N GLU A 117 3.58 1.68 -1.72
CA GLU A 117 4.60 2.70 -1.50
C GLU A 117 4.17 3.64 -0.36
N SER A 118 2.97 4.22 -0.46
CA SER A 118 2.49 5.19 0.54
C SER A 118 2.44 4.57 1.95
N VAL A 119 1.86 3.38 2.10
CA VAL A 119 1.81 2.69 3.39
C VAL A 119 3.22 2.36 3.89
N THR A 120 4.13 1.90 3.02
CA THR A 120 5.51 1.59 3.39
C THR A 120 6.23 2.83 3.91
N ARG A 121 6.12 3.97 3.21
CA ARG A 121 6.71 5.25 3.62
C ARG A 121 6.17 5.74 4.96
N ILE A 122 4.86 5.63 5.18
CA ILE A 122 4.21 6.01 6.43
C ILE A 122 4.73 5.15 7.60
N LEU A 123 4.83 3.84 7.42
CA LEU A 123 5.35 2.93 8.45
C LEU A 123 6.84 3.18 8.73
N GLN A 124 7.65 3.42 7.69
CA GLN A 124 9.06 3.79 7.83
C GLN A 124 9.24 5.12 8.58
N ALA A 125 8.43 6.15 8.25
CA ALA A 125 8.41 7.41 8.98
C ALA A 125 8.02 7.21 10.45
N GLY A 126 7.08 6.30 10.71
CA GLY A 126 6.72 5.87 12.07
C GLY A 126 7.80 5.10 12.83
N GLY A 127 8.93 4.81 12.19
CA GLY A 127 10.09 4.16 12.79
C GLY A 127 10.14 2.65 12.60
N LEU A 128 9.30 2.06 11.74
CA LEU A 128 9.41 0.63 11.41
C LEU A 128 10.59 0.37 10.47
N ASP A 129 11.35 -0.67 10.82
CA ASP A 129 12.45 -1.18 10.01
C ASP A 129 11.96 -2.18 8.96
N ILE A 130 11.32 -1.67 7.91
CA ILE A 130 10.84 -2.46 6.77
C ILE A 130 11.45 -1.99 5.46
N PHE A 131 11.77 -2.94 4.57
CA PHE A 131 12.26 -2.70 3.22
C PHE A 131 13.43 -1.69 3.11
N ARG A 132 14.42 -1.76 4.02
CA ARG A 132 15.59 -0.84 4.00
C ARG A 132 16.44 -0.90 2.74
N ASP A 133 16.53 -2.07 2.12
CA ASP A 133 17.42 -2.32 0.99
C ASP A 133 16.74 -2.10 -0.37
N PHE A 134 15.45 -1.74 -0.37
CA PHE A 134 14.64 -1.53 -1.56
C PHE A 134 13.93 -0.19 -1.47
N SER A 135 13.73 0.46 -2.62
CA SER A 135 12.91 1.67 -2.66
C SER A 135 11.44 1.31 -2.48
N ALA A 136 10.69 2.14 -1.75
CA ALA A 136 9.30 1.87 -1.38
C ALA A 136 8.37 1.75 -2.61
N ASP A 137 8.75 2.37 -3.73
CA ASP A 137 8.08 2.32 -5.04
C ASP A 137 8.16 0.96 -5.75
N ASN A 138 8.93 0.00 -5.18
CA ASN A 138 9.04 -1.37 -5.69
C ASN A 138 8.35 -2.39 -4.75
N VAL A 139 7.61 -1.92 -3.74
CA VAL A 139 6.92 -2.81 -2.81
C VAL A 139 5.51 -3.07 -3.31
N THR A 140 5.13 -4.34 -3.52
CA THR A 140 3.75 -4.73 -3.82
C THR A 140 2.92 -4.86 -2.53
N PRO A 141 1.57 -4.79 -2.60
CA PRO A 141 0.74 -5.04 -1.42
C PRO A 141 0.95 -6.45 -0.86
N ALA A 142 1.22 -7.44 -1.72
CA ALA A 142 1.52 -8.81 -1.32
C ALA A 142 2.85 -8.91 -0.52
N ASP A 143 3.89 -8.19 -0.96
CA ASP A 143 5.18 -8.16 -0.26
C ASP A 143 5.05 -7.46 1.09
N LEU A 144 4.35 -6.33 1.12
CA LEU A 144 4.07 -5.60 2.35
C LEU A 144 3.31 -6.50 3.35
N LEU A 145 2.27 -7.20 2.90
CA LEU A 145 1.53 -8.16 3.74
C LEU A 145 2.47 -9.21 4.32
N LYS A 146 3.26 -9.89 3.48
CA LYS A 146 4.22 -10.93 3.92
C LYS A 146 5.24 -10.38 4.92
N LYS A 147 5.73 -9.16 4.71
CA LYS A 147 6.71 -8.53 5.60
C LYS A 147 6.11 -8.21 6.96
N LEU A 148 4.93 -7.59 7.00
CA LEU A 148 4.26 -7.24 8.25
C LEU A 148 3.84 -8.47 9.05
N GLN A 149 3.39 -9.54 8.40
CA GLN A 149 3.08 -10.80 9.08
C GLN A 149 4.27 -11.43 9.81
N LYS A 150 5.52 -11.11 9.42
CA LYS A 150 6.73 -11.59 10.10
C LYS A 150 7.13 -10.73 11.30
N LEU A 151 6.51 -9.56 11.48
CA LEU A 151 6.79 -8.62 12.56
C LEU A 151 5.81 -8.72 13.73
N ILE A 152 4.70 -9.45 13.54
CA ILE A 152 3.61 -9.62 14.50
C ILE A 152 3.73 -10.99 15.18
#